data_AF-A0A5N5SKS4-F1
#
_entry.id   AF-A0A5N5SKS4-F1
#
_cell.length_a   1.000
_cell.length_b   1.000
_cell.length_c   1.000
_cell.angle_alpha   90.00
_cell.angle_beta   90.00
_cell.angle_gamma   90.00
#
_symmetry.space_group_name_H-M   'P 1'
#
loop_
_entity.id
_entity.type
_entity.pdbx_description
1 polymer ?
#
loop_
_entity_poly.entity_id
_entity_poly.type
_entity_poly.pdbx_seq_one_letter_code
_entity_poly.pdbx_strand_id
1 'polypeptide(L)'
;YEGSLKLESLKYPENEIDNEEKIKLQKWIDMLNYEGERLPNKISDEQFLQLLSLSSTNSRRKLLNFFYVKECKKLKDKTRKENMKELNRQKLEERVNRPKGHIEYGLWKNTMFAKSNNVHFKTLLNYKLVNAMIFNQPLVIDMDFFDHMERREISSLSEQLSNSFSCNRLSSDPFNLTLCNVDFESQKFQSIHKQMPNIISPSFPMNITSKSYLDIFPKEKLVYLTPNAKDEMMEFDHEAIYIIGGLVDLRNAKPVTTAKAKKENIKMEKLPIDRYHISRGKKELAINIMVKILLDLQENGDWKKALKNIPKRLLYTSDDSHLLPNNKASRYK
;
A
#
# COMPACT_ATOMS: atom_id res chain seq x y z
N TYR A 1 -0.07 25.04 17.08
CA TYR A 1 0.21 25.73 15.81
C TYR A 1 -1.08 25.90 15.04
N GLU A 2 -1.66 27.09 15.20
CA GLU A 2 -2.70 27.62 14.32
C GLU A 2 -2.09 27.75 12.93
N GLY A 3 -2.71 27.09 11.96
CA GLY A 3 -2.18 26.98 10.61
C GLY A 3 -3.22 26.35 9.69
N SER A 4 -4.48 26.77 9.85
CA SER A 4 -5.49 26.58 8.82
C SER A 4 -5.01 27.35 7.59
N LEU A 5 -4.47 26.63 6.62
CA LEU A 5 -4.30 27.12 5.25
C LEU A 5 -5.66 27.65 4.81
N LYS A 6 -5.82 28.98 4.87
CA LYS A 6 -6.84 29.71 4.14
C LYS A 6 -6.67 29.28 2.69
N LEU A 7 -7.55 28.40 2.21
CA LEU A 7 -7.83 28.34 0.79
C LEU A 7 -8.16 29.78 0.40
N GLU A 8 -7.36 30.35 -0.50
CA GLU A 8 -7.70 31.62 -1.12
C GLU A 8 -9.14 31.50 -1.60
N SER A 9 -9.99 32.29 -0.94
CA SER A 9 -11.40 32.42 -1.26
C SER A 9 -11.45 32.93 -2.70
N LEU A 10 -11.69 32.02 -3.63
CA LEU A 10 -12.10 32.33 -4.97
C LEU A 10 -13.35 33.21 -4.86
N LYS A 11 -13.15 34.53 -4.99
CA LYS A 11 -14.22 35.51 -5.07
C LYS A 11 -14.96 35.23 -6.37
N TYR A 12 -16.19 34.75 -6.27
CA TYR A 12 -17.10 34.61 -7.40
C TYR A 12 -18.40 35.36 -7.12
N PRO A 13 -19.01 35.93 -8.17
CA PRO A 13 -20.04 36.94 -8.04
C PRO A 13 -21.34 36.33 -7.53
N GLU A 14 -21.87 36.87 -6.43
CA GLU A 14 -23.25 36.67 -6.00
C GLU A 14 -24.17 37.18 -7.11
N ASN A 15 -24.83 36.29 -7.86
CA ASN A 15 -25.89 36.66 -8.80
C ASN A 15 -26.85 35.47 -8.99
N GLU A 16 -28.14 35.78 -9.14
CA GLU A 16 -29.34 34.91 -9.15
C GLU A 16 -29.27 33.63 -10.01
N ILE A 17 -28.29 33.53 -10.91
CA ILE A 17 -27.99 32.39 -11.78
C ILE A 17 -27.65 31.12 -10.97
N ASP A 18 -27.00 31.28 -9.81
CA ASP A 18 -26.56 30.15 -8.97
C ASP A 18 -27.77 29.40 -8.34
N ASN A 19 -28.90 30.10 -8.15
CA ASN A 19 -30.09 29.52 -7.52
C ASN A 19 -30.90 28.68 -8.51
N GLU A 20 -31.00 29.10 -9.78
CA GLU A 20 -31.73 28.35 -10.81
C GLU A 20 -31.00 27.05 -11.20
N GLU A 21 -29.67 27.11 -11.32
CA GLU A 21 -28.85 25.92 -11.58
C GLU A 21 -28.87 24.94 -10.39
N LYS A 22 -28.83 25.46 -9.16
CA LYS A 22 -28.99 24.63 -7.94
C LYS A 22 -30.35 23.95 -7.90
N ILE A 23 -31.44 24.64 -8.27
CA ILE A 23 -32.79 24.05 -8.36
C ILE A 23 -32.85 22.96 -9.45
N LYS A 24 -32.26 23.21 -10.64
CA LYS A 24 -32.20 22.20 -11.71
C LYS A 24 -31.43 20.97 -11.27
N LEU A 25 -30.29 21.15 -10.61
CA LEU A 25 -29.48 20.06 -10.09
C LEU A 25 -30.18 19.30 -8.97
N GLN A 26 -30.89 19.99 -8.07
CA GLN A 26 -31.70 19.36 -7.02
C GLN A 26 -32.80 18.48 -7.63
N LYS A 27 -33.57 19.01 -8.58
CA LYS A 27 -34.62 18.24 -9.30
C LYS A 27 -34.04 17.01 -10.00
N TRP A 28 -32.84 17.13 -10.58
CA TRP A 28 -32.14 16.01 -11.19
C TRP A 28 -31.74 14.95 -10.15
N ILE A 29 -31.25 15.35 -8.98
CA ILE A 29 -30.93 14.43 -7.87
C ILE A 29 -32.20 13.75 -7.34
N ASP A 30 -33.30 14.49 -7.20
CA ASP A 30 -34.58 13.93 -6.76
C ASP A 30 -35.09 12.89 -7.77
N MET A 31 -34.98 13.17 -9.06
CA MET A 31 -35.30 12.22 -10.13
C MET A 31 -34.46 10.94 -10.00
N LEU A 32 -33.15 11.04 -9.79
CA LEU A 32 -32.29 9.87 -9.56
C LEU A 32 -32.68 9.08 -8.30
N ASN A 33 -33.17 9.76 -7.26
CA ASN A 33 -33.66 9.11 -6.04
C ASN A 33 -34.94 8.30 -6.32
N TYR A 34 -35.84 8.83 -7.15
CA TYR A 34 -37.02 8.08 -7.62
C TYR A 34 -36.64 6.87 -8.49
N GLU A 35 -35.58 6.97 -9.30
CA GLU A 35 -35.03 5.85 -10.08
C GLU A 35 -34.34 4.78 -9.20
N GLY A 36 -34.16 5.04 -7.90
CA GLY A 36 -33.50 4.12 -6.97
C GLY A 36 -31.97 4.10 -7.09
N GLU A 37 -31.36 5.15 -7.64
CA GLU A 37 -29.92 5.27 -7.66
C GLU A 37 -29.31 5.48 -6.25
N ARG A 38 -28.03 5.17 -6.12
CA ARG A 38 -27.28 5.24 -4.85
C ARG A 38 -26.86 6.67 -4.53
N LEU A 39 -27.65 7.36 -3.72
CA LEU A 39 -27.45 8.76 -3.38
C LEU A 39 -27.26 8.99 -1.87
N PRO A 40 -26.42 9.97 -1.47
CA PRO A 40 -26.28 10.35 -0.07
C PRO A 40 -27.61 10.92 0.47
N ASN A 41 -27.87 10.74 1.78
CA ASN A 41 -29.12 11.20 2.40
C ASN A 41 -29.17 12.72 2.53
N LYS A 42 -28.02 13.36 2.75
CA LYS A 42 -27.88 14.81 2.88
C LYS A 42 -26.66 15.29 2.11
N ILE A 43 -26.86 16.27 1.24
CA ILE A 43 -25.80 16.91 0.46
C ILE A 43 -25.55 18.29 1.07
N SER A 44 -24.31 18.57 1.46
CA SER A 44 -23.94 19.89 1.97
C SER A 44 -23.77 20.91 0.84
N ASP A 45 -23.83 22.20 1.15
CA ASP A 45 -23.66 23.27 0.14
C ASP A 45 -22.29 23.19 -0.58
N GLU A 46 -21.22 22.82 0.13
CA GLU A 46 -19.91 22.56 -0.49
C GLU A 46 -19.94 21.42 -1.52
N GLN A 47 -20.73 20.37 -1.26
CA GLN A 47 -20.88 19.25 -2.19
C GLN A 47 -21.72 19.63 -3.40
N PHE A 48 -22.71 20.50 -3.23
CA PHE A 48 -23.46 21.09 -4.33
C PHE A 48 -22.55 21.89 -5.26
N LEU A 49 -21.70 22.75 -4.71
CA LEU A 49 -20.74 23.53 -5.50
C LEU A 49 -19.79 22.62 -6.29
N GLN A 50 -19.31 21.54 -5.68
CA GLN A 50 -18.48 20.54 -6.38
C GLN A 50 -19.24 19.87 -7.54
N LEU A 51 -20.53 19.56 -7.38
CA LEU A 51 -21.34 18.99 -8.46
C LEU A 51 -21.60 19.98 -9.59
N LEU A 52 -21.83 21.26 -9.27
CA LEU A 52 -22.03 22.34 -10.23
C LEU A 52 -20.77 22.55 -11.08
N SER A 53 -19.58 22.52 -10.46
CA SER A 53 -18.29 22.66 -11.16
C SER A 53 -18.00 21.59 -12.22
N LEU A 54 -18.72 20.46 -12.20
CA LEU A 54 -18.57 19.40 -13.19
C LEU A 54 -19.55 19.62 -14.34
N SER A 55 -19.07 19.61 -15.58
CA SER A 55 -19.92 19.79 -16.77
C SER A 55 -20.63 18.51 -17.25
N SER A 56 -20.06 17.33 -16.97
CA SER A 56 -20.61 16.04 -17.43
C SER A 56 -21.56 15.39 -16.41
N THR A 57 -22.72 14.94 -16.87
CA THR A 57 -23.71 14.18 -16.09
C THR A 57 -23.10 12.89 -15.51
N ASN A 58 -22.29 12.18 -16.28
CA ASN A 58 -21.60 10.96 -15.83
C ASN A 58 -20.60 11.25 -14.71
N SER A 59 -19.88 12.38 -14.78
CA SER A 59 -18.97 12.80 -13.73
C SER A 59 -19.73 13.17 -12.45
N ARG A 60 -20.88 13.85 -12.57
CA ARG A 60 -21.77 14.15 -11.44
C ARG A 60 -22.32 12.87 -10.79
N ARG A 61 -22.81 11.90 -11.57
CA ARG A 61 -23.26 10.59 -11.05
C ARG A 61 -22.14 9.86 -10.31
N LYS A 62 -20.92 9.83 -10.87
CA LYS A 62 -19.74 9.25 -10.20
C LYS A 62 -19.43 9.95 -8.86
N LEU A 63 -19.54 11.27 -8.82
CA LEU A 63 -19.29 12.06 -7.61
C LEU A 63 -20.38 11.82 -6.54
N LEU A 64 -21.65 11.76 -6.93
CA LEU A 64 -22.76 11.42 -6.03
C LEU A 64 -22.60 10.03 -5.42
N ASN A 65 -22.27 9.03 -6.25
CA ASN A 65 -21.98 7.68 -5.75
C ASN A 65 -20.77 7.68 -4.80
N PHE A 66 -19.74 8.49 -5.06
CA PHE A 66 -18.62 8.65 -4.13
C PHE A 66 -19.07 9.23 -2.78
N PHE A 67 -19.95 10.25 -2.77
CA PHE A 67 -20.51 10.79 -1.53
C PHE A 67 -21.36 9.77 -0.77
N TYR A 68 -22.22 9.03 -1.47
CA TYR A 68 -23.01 7.94 -0.89
C TYR A 68 -22.11 6.88 -0.22
N VAL A 69 -21.11 6.37 -0.95
CA VAL A 69 -20.18 5.37 -0.42
C VAL A 69 -19.44 5.89 0.83
N LYS A 70 -19.05 7.17 0.82
CA LYS A 70 -18.40 7.82 1.96
C LYS A 70 -19.34 7.92 3.17
N GLU A 71 -20.62 8.25 2.97
CA GLU A 71 -21.63 8.30 4.03
C GLU A 71 -21.90 6.92 4.61
N CYS A 72 -22.14 5.91 3.77
CA CYS A 72 -22.32 4.53 4.21
C CYS A 72 -21.13 4.02 5.03
N LYS A 73 -19.91 4.36 4.62
CA LYS A 73 -18.69 4.01 5.36
C LYS A 73 -18.69 4.66 6.76
N LYS A 74 -19.01 5.97 6.84
CA LYS A 74 -19.13 6.67 8.14
C LYS A 74 -20.19 6.05 9.04
N LEU A 75 -21.35 5.69 8.50
CA LEU A 75 -22.43 5.07 9.27
C LEU A 75 -22.00 3.69 9.81
N LYS A 76 -21.40 2.85 8.96
CA LYS A 76 -20.84 1.55 9.38
C LYS A 76 -19.76 1.70 10.45
N ASP A 77 -18.90 2.70 10.34
CA ASP A 77 -17.87 2.96 11.35
C ASP A 77 -18.48 3.44 12.68
N LYS A 78 -19.57 4.24 12.63
CA LYS A 78 -20.30 4.69 13.83
C LYS A 78 -20.97 3.52 14.54
N THR A 79 -21.75 2.71 13.82
CA THR A 79 -22.42 1.54 14.39
C THR A 79 -21.42 0.52 14.94
N ARG A 80 -20.31 0.28 14.24
CA ARG A 80 -19.22 -0.56 14.74
C ARG A 80 -18.64 -0.05 16.06
N LYS A 81 -18.45 1.26 16.21
CA LYS A 81 -17.94 1.87 17.45
C LYS A 81 -18.96 1.74 18.59
N GLU A 82 -20.25 1.94 18.31
CA GLU A 82 -21.32 1.79 19.30
C GLU A 82 -21.44 0.34 19.77
N ASN A 83 -21.49 -0.63 18.85
CA ASN A 83 -21.50 -2.06 19.17
C ASN A 83 -20.28 -2.47 20.01
N MET A 84 -19.09 -1.93 19.71
CA MET A 84 -17.88 -2.20 20.48
C MET A 84 -17.96 -1.62 21.90
N LYS A 85 -18.52 -0.42 22.07
CA LYS A 85 -18.73 0.19 23.39
C LYS A 85 -19.73 -0.62 24.21
N GLU A 86 -20.82 -1.05 23.60
CA GLU A 86 -21.83 -1.89 24.25
C GLU A 86 -21.27 -3.23 24.68
N LEU A 87 -20.52 -3.92 23.81
CA LEU A 87 -19.84 -5.17 24.15
C LEU A 87 -18.85 -4.98 25.32
N ASN A 88 -18.12 -3.86 25.35
CA ASN A 88 -17.20 -3.56 26.45
C ASN A 88 -17.95 -3.26 27.76
N ARG A 89 -19.13 -2.62 27.69
CA ARG A 89 -20.00 -2.38 28.85
C ARG A 89 -20.54 -3.69 29.42
N GLN A 90 -21.05 -4.58 28.58
CA GLN A 90 -21.50 -5.93 28.98
C GLN A 90 -20.36 -6.73 29.64
N LYS A 91 -19.16 -6.73 29.05
CA LYS A 91 -17.98 -7.39 29.66
C LYS A 91 -17.56 -6.80 31.01
N LEU A 92 -17.82 -5.51 31.24
CA LEU A 92 -17.52 -4.87 32.52
C LEU A 92 -18.56 -5.26 33.57
N GLU A 93 -19.85 -5.24 33.22
CA GLU A 93 -20.96 -5.69 34.07
C GLU A 93 -20.76 -7.17 34.48
N GLU A 94 -20.42 -8.04 33.53
CA GLU A 94 -20.06 -9.43 33.80
C GLU A 94 -18.87 -9.59 34.75
N ARG A 95 -17.91 -8.66 34.75
CA ARG A 95 -16.76 -8.67 35.66
C ARG A 95 -17.13 -8.22 37.07
N VAL A 96 -17.99 -7.20 37.17
CA VAL A 96 -18.46 -6.66 38.47
C VAL A 96 -19.38 -7.67 39.16
N ASN A 97 -20.24 -8.36 38.40
CA ASN A 97 -21.19 -9.34 38.92
C ASN A 97 -20.56 -10.71 39.20
N ARG A 98 -19.24 -10.87 39.13
CA ARG A 98 -18.60 -12.16 39.44
C ARG A 98 -18.71 -12.48 40.93
N PRO A 99 -19.15 -13.69 41.31
CA PRO A 99 -19.18 -14.10 42.70
C PRO A 99 -17.76 -14.06 43.28
N LYS A 100 -17.59 -13.37 44.41
CA LYS A 100 -16.31 -13.27 45.10
C LYS A 100 -16.02 -14.61 45.81
N GLY A 101 -14.86 -15.21 45.55
CA GLY A 101 -14.34 -16.35 46.34
C GLY A 101 -13.98 -17.63 45.58
N HIS A 102 -14.41 -17.80 44.32
CA HIS A 102 -14.05 -18.96 43.49
C HIS A 102 -13.28 -18.54 42.23
N ILE A 103 -12.11 -19.15 42.00
CA ILE A 103 -11.32 -18.94 40.78
C ILE A 103 -12.05 -19.62 39.62
N GLU A 104 -12.71 -18.82 38.80
CA GLU A 104 -13.47 -19.36 37.67
C GLU A 104 -12.53 -19.72 36.52
N TYR A 105 -12.40 -21.03 36.24
CA TYR A 105 -11.60 -21.54 35.14
C TYR A 105 -12.40 -21.56 33.84
N GLY A 106 -11.75 -21.24 32.72
CA GLY A 106 -12.38 -21.33 31.39
C GLY A 106 -11.74 -20.44 30.33
N LEU A 107 -12.14 -20.63 29.08
CA LEU A 107 -11.71 -19.80 27.97
C LEU A 107 -12.13 -18.34 28.24
N TRP A 108 -11.17 -17.41 28.14
CA TRP A 108 -11.33 -16.00 28.52
C TRP A 108 -11.45 -15.68 30.02
N LYS A 109 -11.43 -16.69 30.91
CA LYS A 109 -11.37 -16.55 32.38
C LYS A 109 -9.97 -16.89 32.91
N ASN A 110 -9.83 -17.49 34.09
CA ASN A 110 -8.55 -18.00 34.56
C ASN A 110 -8.22 -19.28 33.79
N THR A 111 -7.02 -19.33 33.22
CA THR A 111 -6.55 -20.48 32.44
C THR A 111 -5.06 -20.63 32.67
N MET A 112 -4.58 -21.88 32.65
CA MET A 112 -3.15 -22.19 32.76
C MET A 112 -2.38 -21.73 31.52
N PHE A 113 -3.06 -21.56 30.38
CA PHE A 113 -2.43 -21.15 29.12
C PHE A 113 -2.37 -19.62 29.01
N ALA A 114 -1.19 -19.09 28.70
CA ALA A 114 -1.01 -17.67 28.43
C ALA A 114 -1.90 -17.24 27.25
N LYS A 115 -2.71 -16.20 27.45
CA LYS A 115 -3.54 -15.63 26.40
C LYS A 115 -2.63 -14.92 25.40
N SER A 116 -2.56 -15.43 24.16
CA SER A 116 -1.93 -14.70 23.07
C SER A 116 -2.85 -13.56 22.65
N ASN A 117 -2.57 -12.36 23.16
CA ASN A 117 -3.26 -11.15 22.74
C ASN A 117 -2.68 -10.66 21.41
N ASN A 118 -3.48 -9.95 20.62
CA ASN A 118 -2.99 -9.30 19.40
C ASN A 118 -1.78 -8.38 19.64
N VAL A 119 -1.68 -7.79 20.83
CA VAL A 119 -0.51 -6.99 21.24
C VAL A 119 0.73 -7.87 21.35
N HIS A 120 0.62 -9.00 22.07
CA HIS A 120 1.72 -9.94 22.23
C HIS A 120 2.16 -10.51 20.87
N PHE A 121 1.22 -10.89 20.01
CA PHE A 121 1.52 -11.36 18.66
C PHE A 121 2.24 -10.29 17.82
N LYS A 122 1.80 -9.02 17.88
CA LYS A 122 2.50 -7.90 17.22
C LYS A 122 3.92 -7.74 17.74
N THR A 123 4.11 -7.81 19.05
CA THR A 123 5.42 -7.73 19.69
C THR A 123 6.34 -8.86 19.22
N LEU A 124 5.85 -10.10 19.20
CA LEU A 124 6.60 -11.26 18.69
C LEU A 124 7.04 -11.06 17.24
N LEU A 125 6.11 -10.62 16.38
CA LEU A 125 6.42 -10.34 14.98
C LEU A 125 7.43 -9.21 14.81
N ASN A 126 7.38 -8.17 15.66
CA ASN A 126 8.36 -7.10 15.64
C ASN A 126 9.74 -7.58 16.10
N TYR A 127 9.82 -8.46 17.12
CA TYR A 127 11.11 -9.07 17.52
C TYR A 127 11.75 -9.87 16.40
N LYS A 128 10.94 -10.61 15.63
CA LYS A 128 11.42 -11.31 14.43
C LYS A 128 12.06 -10.35 13.42
N LEU A 129 11.44 -9.19 13.19
CA LEU A 129 12.02 -8.16 12.32
C LEU A 129 13.28 -7.52 12.90
N VAL A 130 13.34 -7.28 14.22
CA VAL A 130 14.56 -6.76 14.87
C VAL A 130 15.72 -7.74 14.71
N ASN A 131 15.48 -9.05 14.87
CA ASN A 131 16.48 -10.08 14.58
C ASN A 131 16.92 -10.03 13.12
N ALA A 132 15.96 -9.88 12.20
CA ALA A 132 16.23 -9.78 10.77
C ALA A 132 17.11 -8.57 10.42
N MET A 133 16.93 -7.44 11.10
CA MET A 133 17.74 -6.23 10.89
C MET A 133 19.24 -6.46 11.17
N ILE A 134 19.57 -7.44 12.01
CA ILE A 134 20.96 -7.74 12.39
C ILE A 134 21.53 -8.85 11.49
N PHE A 135 20.76 -9.90 11.22
CA PHE A 135 21.29 -11.16 10.65
C PHE A 135 20.82 -11.47 9.24
N ASN A 136 19.68 -10.93 8.79
CA ASN A 136 19.07 -11.35 7.54
C ASN A 136 19.51 -10.48 6.36
N GLN A 137 19.32 -11.00 5.15
CA GLN A 137 19.68 -10.35 3.90
C GLN A 137 19.02 -8.95 3.79
N PRO A 138 19.78 -7.89 3.45
CA PRO A 138 19.23 -6.57 3.20
C PRO A 138 18.41 -6.51 1.90
N LEU A 139 17.24 -5.89 1.99
CA LEU A 139 16.42 -5.53 0.83
C LEU A 139 16.17 -4.02 0.85
N VAL A 140 16.67 -3.33 -0.16
CA VAL A 140 16.65 -1.86 -0.22
C VAL A 140 15.48 -1.37 -1.06
N ILE A 141 14.79 -0.35 -0.57
CA ILE A 141 13.85 0.44 -1.35
C ILE A 141 14.41 1.86 -1.51
N ASP A 142 14.67 2.25 -2.75
CA ASP A 142 15.27 3.53 -3.12
C ASP A 142 14.21 4.63 -3.24
N MET A 143 14.21 5.61 -2.32
CA MET A 143 13.17 6.64 -2.22
C MET A 143 13.47 7.93 -2.99
N ASP A 144 14.53 7.97 -3.81
CA ASP A 144 15.01 9.16 -4.53
C ASP A 144 14.15 9.58 -5.75
N PHE A 145 12.92 9.08 -5.86
CA PHE A 145 12.04 9.32 -7.01
C PHE A 145 10.83 10.21 -6.70
N PHE A 146 10.81 10.85 -5.54
CA PHE A 146 9.69 11.69 -5.10
C PHE A 146 9.32 12.79 -6.10
N ASP A 147 10.29 13.33 -6.84
CA ASP A 147 10.07 14.38 -7.85
C ASP A 147 9.44 13.90 -9.15
N HIS A 148 9.42 12.58 -9.36
CA HIS A 148 8.78 11.96 -10.50
C HIS A 148 7.33 11.53 -10.24
N MET A 149 6.79 11.78 -9.04
CA MET A 149 5.46 11.32 -8.64
C MET A 149 4.49 12.45 -8.28
N GLU A 150 3.25 12.35 -8.75
CA GLU A 150 2.13 13.18 -8.30
C GLU A 150 1.65 12.78 -6.89
N ARG A 151 0.87 13.63 -6.23
CA ARG A 151 0.29 13.34 -4.90
C ARG A 151 -0.48 12.02 -4.83
N ARG A 152 -1.19 11.64 -5.89
CA ARG A 152 -1.93 10.35 -5.96
C ARG A 152 -0.98 9.16 -5.99
N GLU A 153 0.12 9.28 -6.70
CA GLU A 153 1.16 8.25 -6.80
C GLU A 153 1.92 8.10 -5.49
N ILE A 154 2.23 9.21 -4.81
CA ILE A 154 2.82 9.21 -3.46
C ILE A 154 1.88 8.52 -2.44
N SER A 155 0.57 8.75 -2.54
CA SER A 155 -0.40 8.06 -1.69
C SER A 155 -0.39 6.55 -1.96
N SER A 156 -0.28 6.14 -3.23
CA SER A 156 -0.16 4.72 -3.58
C SER A 156 1.16 4.11 -3.13
N LEU A 157 2.27 4.84 -3.25
CA LEU A 157 3.58 4.44 -2.73
C LEU A 157 3.51 4.19 -1.23
N SER A 158 2.88 5.10 -0.47
CA SER A 158 2.70 4.97 0.97
C SER A 158 1.94 3.70 1.35
N GLU A 159 0.90 3.35 0.58
CA GLU A 159 0.15 2.11 0.76
C GLU A 159 1.00 0.88 0.41
N GLN A 160 1.76 0.94 -0.69
CA GLN A 160 2.65 -0.14 -1.10
C GLN A 160 3.75 -0.38 -0.06
N LEU A 161 4.38 0.66 0.50
CA LEU A 161 5.38 0.52 1.58
C LEU A 161 4.80 -0.13 2.84
N SER A 162 3.60 0.30 3.27
CA SER A 162 2.91 -0.30 4.41
C SER A 162 2.58 -1.78 4.19
N ASN A 163 2.15 -2.11 2.96
CA ASN A 163 1.91 -3.49 2.56
C ASN A 163 3.20 -4.30 2.49
N SER A 164 4.29 -3.76 1.95
CA SER A 164 5.61 -4.39 1.92
C SER A 164 6.10 -4.73 3.32
N PHE A 165 6.05 -3.76 4.24
CA PHE A 165 6.38 -3.97 5.65
C PHE A 165 5.52 -5.06 6.29
N SER A 166 4.21 -5.02 6.05
CA SER A 166 3.27 -6.01 6.61
C SER A 166 3.53 -7.42 6.08
N CYS A 167 3.85 -7.56 4.79
CA CYS A 167 4.17 -8.86 4.18
C CYS A 167 5.49 -9.40 4.71
N ASN A 168 6.53 -8.57 4.75
CA ASN A 168 7.82 -8.93 5.33
C ASN A 168 7.67 -9.38 6.79
N ARG A 169 6.90 -8.64 7.58
CA ARG A 169 6.63 -8.99 8.98
C ARG A 169 5.97 -10.36 9.15
N LEU A 170 5.13 -10.76 8.22
CA LEU A 170 4.43 -12.05 8.26
C LEU A 170 5.27 -13.20 7.69
N SER A 171 6.32 -12.94 6.91
CA SER A 171 7.21 -13.96 6.35
C SER A 171 7.87 -14.83 7.41
N SER A 172 8.11 -16.11 7.11
CA SER A 172 8.91 -17.02 7.95
C SER A 172 10.32 -16.47 8.12
N ASP A 173 10.97 -16.15 7.01
CA ASP A 173 12.28 -15.49 6.94
C ASP A 173 12.12 -14.08 6.34
N PRO A 174 12.08 -13.02 7.16
CA PRO A 174 11.95 -11.65 6.67
C PRO A 174 13.28 -11.06 6.18
N PHE A 175 13.24 -10.15 5.22
CA PHE A 175 14.39 -9.32 4.88
C PHE A 175 14.66 -8.24 5.93
N ASN A 176 15.92 -7.79 5.99
CA ASN A 176 16.26 -6.50 6.56
C ASN A 176 15.85 -5.38 5.60
N LEU A 177 14.57 -4.98 5.67
CA LEU A 177 14.03 -3.90 4.85
C LEU A 177 14.68 -2.56 5.22
N THR A 178 15.28 -1.91 4.22
CA THR A 178 15.95 -0.62 4.36
C THR A 178 15.40 0.40 3.36
N LEU A 179 14.90 1.54 3.84
CA LEU A 179 14.55 2.69 3.00
C LEU A 179 15.75 3.64 2.93
N CYS A 180 16.30 3.83 1.73
CA CYS A 180 17.42 4.74 1.47
C CYS A 180 16.95 6.02 0.76
N ASN A 181 17.79 7.05 0.77
CA ASN A 181 17.52 8.35 0.13
C ASN A 181 16.20 8.99 0.60
N VAL A 182 15.88 8.84 1.89
CA VAL A 182 14.67 9.44 2.47
C VAL A 182 14.93 10.90 2.86
N ASP A 183 14.19 11.81 2.23
CA ASP A 183 14.10 13.20 2.69
C ASP A 183 12.96 13.34 3.71
N PHE A 184 13.34 13.36 5.00
CA PHE A 184 12.43 13.47 6.14
C PHE A 184 11.69 14.81 6.20
N GLU A 185 12.26 15.87 5.66
CA GLU A 185 11.68 17.23 5.69
C GLU A 185 10.69 17.45 4.54
N SER A 186 10.72 16.60 3.51
CA SER A 186 9.83 16.74 2.36
C SER A 186 8.35 16.64 2.74
N GLN A 187 7.52 17.53 2.18
CA GLN A 187 6.05 17.43 2.27
C GLN A 187 5.52 16.09 1.76
N LYS A 188 6.28 15.43 0.88
CA LYS A 188 5.94 14.15 0.28
C LYS A 188 6.11 13.02 1.29
N PHE A 189 7.19 13.03 2.08
CA PHE A 189 7.39 12.07 3.18
C PHE A 189 6.31 12.19 4.27
N GLN A 190 5.78 13.38 4.52
CA GLN A 190 4.64 13.56 5.45
C GLN A 190 3.41 12.74 5.03
N SER A 191 3.23 12.46 3.74
CA SER A 191 2.14 11.59 3.26
C SER A 191 2.35 10.14 3.67
N ILE A 192 3.60 9.67 3.63
CA ILE A 192 3.99 8.34 4.13
C ILE A 192 3.81 8.27 5.64
N HIS A 193 4.27 9.30 6.37
CA HIS A 193 4.11 9.39 7.82
C HIS A 193 2.63 9.36 8.26
N LYS A 194 1.71 9.98 7.50
CA LYS A 194 0.27 9.89 7.77
C LYS A 194 -0.27 8.46 7.67
N GLN A 195 0.23 7.68 6.70
CA GLN A 195 -0.17 6.29 6.51
C GLN A 195 0.49 5.35 7.54
N MET A 196 1.73 5.66 7.95
CA MET A 196 2.52 4.91 8.92
C MET A 196 3.05 5.86 10.01
N PRO A 197 2.24 6.23 11.03
CA PRO A 197 2.65 7.23 12.02
C PRO A 197 3.87 6.83 12.85
N ASN A 198 4.07 5.52 13.04
CA ASN A 198 5.19 5.01 13.85
C ASN A 198 6.48 4.86 13.05
N ILE A 199 6.51 5.21 11.76
CA ILE A 199 7.65 4.93 10.88
C ILE A 199 8.95 5.64 11.32
N ILE A 200 8.83 6.82 11.94
CA ILE A 200 9.98 7.61 12.45
C ILE A 200 10.39 7.15 13.86
N SER A 201 9.55 6.36 14.53
CA SER A 201 9.84 5.91 15.90
C SER A 201 11.10 5.03 15.91
N PRO A 202 12.04 5.24 16.83
CA PRO A 202 13.21 4.36 16.98
C PRO A 202 12.85 2.89 17.22
N SER A 203 11.66 2.63 17.76
CA SER A 203 11.15 1.27 18.00
C SER A 203 10.54 0.60 16.77
N PHE A 204 10.50 1.31 15.63
CA PHE A 204 9.97 0.76 14.38
C PHE A 204 10.97 -0.23 13.78
N PRO A 205 10.59 -1.49 13.52
CA PRO A 205 11.55 -2.53 13.15
C PRO A 205 11.80 -2.52 11.62
N MET A 206 12.35 -1.41 11.12
CA MET A 206 12.76 -1.20 9.73
C MET A 206 13.83 -0.12 9.68
N ASN A 207 14.86 -0.30 8.84
CA ASN A 207 15.91 0.69 8.69
C ASN A 207 15.46 1.80 7.74
N ILE A 208 15.59 3.06 8.17
CA ILE A 208 15.20 4.22 7.36
C ILE A 208 16.29 5.27 7.49
N THR A 209 16.81 5.71 6.35
CA THR A 209 17.98 6.58 6.32
C THR A 209 17.91 7.54 5.15
N SER A 210 18.48 8.73 5.34
CA SER A 210 18.68 9.72 4.29
C SER A 210 19.88 9.40 3.40
N LYS A 211 20.77 8.49 3.86
CA LYS A 211 21.97 8.09 3.10
C LYS A 211 21.62 7.27 1.87
N SER A 212 22.52 7.28 0.89
CA SER A 212 22.42 6.40 -0.27
C SER A 212 22.78 4.97 0.10
N TYR A 213 22.19 4.01 -0.61
CA TYR A 213 22.59 2.60 -0.50
C TYR A 213 24.06 2.39 -0.88
N LEU A 214 24.65 3.27 -1.69
CA LEU A 214 26.08 3.25 -2.04
C LEU A 214 26.99 3.52 -0.83
N ASP A 215 26.51 4.27 0.16
CA ASP A 215 27.29 4.63 1.35
C ASP A 215 27.17 3.57 2.46
N ILE A 216 26.15 2.72 2.39
CA ILE A 216 25.78 1.77 3.44
C ILE A 216 26.24 0.35 3.08
N PHE A 217 26.19 0.00 1.80
CA PHE A 217 26.41 -1.35 1.32
C PHE A 217 27.55 -1.42 0.29
N PRO A 218 28.28 -2.55 0.24
CA PRO A 218 29.32 -2.76 -0.75
C PRO A 218 28.72 -2.81 -2.15
N LYS A 219 29.26 -1.98 -3.06
CA LYS A 219 28.73 -1.79 -4.40
C LYS A 219 28.66 -3.08 -5.21
N GLU A 220 29.62 -3.98 -5.01
CA GLU A 220 29.77 -5.23 -5.73
C GLU A 220 28.60 -6.20 -5.48
N LYS A 221 27.95 -6.09 -4.32
CA LYS A 221 26.80 -6.91 -3.95
C LYS A 221 25.46 -6.30 -4.40
N LEU A 222 25.44 -5.05 -4.84
CA LEU A 222 24.20 -4.37 -5.20
C LEU A 222 23.64 -4.87 -6.53
N VAL A 223 22.36 -5.25 -6.52
CA VAL A 223 21.61 -5.63 -7.73
C VAL A 223 20.34 -4.80 -7.83
N TYR A 224 20.28 -3.91 -8.80
CA TYR A 224 19.13 -3.05 -9.02
C TYR A 224 18.06 -3.76 -9.87
N LEU A 225 16.91 -4.04 -9.26
CA LEU A 225 15.80 -4.69 -9.94
C LEU A 225 15.01 -3.67 -10.75
N THR A 226 15.02 -3.83 -12.08
CA THR A 226 14.30 -2.93 -13.00
C THR A 226 13.72 -3.70 -14.18
N PRO A 227 12.47 -3.43 -14.59
CA PRO A 227 11.82 -4.17 -15.69
C PRO A 227 12.51 -3.98 -17.05
N ASN A 228 13.28 -2.90 -17.22
CA ASN A 228 13.99 -2.58 -18.46
C ASN A 228 15.45 -3.07 -18.47
N ALA A 229 15.86 -3.91 -17.50
CA ALA A 229 17.18 -4.52 -17.53
C ALA A 229 17.34 -5.47 -18.73
N LYS A 230 18.57 -5.63 -19.21
CA LYS A 230 18.88 -6.61 -20.26
C LYS A 230 18.93 -8.02 -19.66
N ASP A 231 19.59 -8.14 -18.51
CA ASP A 231 19.85 -9.42 -17.86
C ASP A 231 18.64 -9.88 -17.04
N GLU A 232 18.37 -11.18 -17.11
CA GLU A 232 17.28 -11.83 -16.37
C GLU A 232 17.82 -12.48 -15.12
N MET A 233 17.12 -12.26 -14.00
CA MET A 233 17.37 -12.95 -12.74
C MET A 233 16.95 -14.41 -12.89
N MET A 234 17.94 -15.30 -13.04
CA MET A 234 17.70 -16.73 -13.23
C MET A 234 17.52 -17.47 -11.91
N GLU A 235 18.33 -17.11 -10.93
CA GLU A 235 18.39 -17.72 -9.61
C GLU A 235 18.42 -16.60 -8.55
N PHE A 236 17.95 -16.93 -7.34
CA PHE A 236 17.99 -16.02 -6.22
C PHE A 236 19.35 -16.13 -5.52
N ASP A 237 20.05 -15.00 -5.42
CA ASP A 237 21.34 -14.89 -4.76
C ASP A 237 21.14 -14.38 -3.33
N HIS A 238 21.48 -15.20 -2.35
CA HIS A 238 21.34 -14.89 -0.93
C HIS A 238 22.43 -13.92 -0.41
N GLU A 239 23.52 -13.73 -1.17
CA GLU A 239 24.57 -12.77 -0.82
C GLU A 239 24.38 -11.40 -1.47
N ALA A 240 23.57 -11.32 -2.52
CA ALA A 240 23.23 -10.07 -3.19
C ALA A 240 22.39 -9.15 -2.32
N ILE A 241 22.45 -7.85 -2.60
CA ILE A 241 21.63 -6.83 -1.97
C ILE A 241 20.73 -6.25 -3.05
N TYR A 242 19.49 -6.70 -3.07
CA TYR A 242 18.52 -6.28 -4.05
C TYR A 242 18.00 -4.86 -3.74
N ILE A 243 17.92 -4.04 -4.79
CA ILE A 243 17.37 -2.68 -4.72
C ILE A 243 16.09 -2.64 -5.55
N ILE A 244 15.00 -2.16 -4.95
CA ILE A 244 13.73 -1.88 -5.61
C ILE A 244 13.55 -0.36 -5.66
N GLY A 245 13.20 0.19 -6.83
CA GLY A 245 12.85 1.61 -6.94
C GLY A 245 11.54 1.92 -6.21
N GLY A 246 11.57 2.87 -5.28
CA GLY A 246 10.41 3.43 -4.59
C GLY A 246 9.57 4.36 -5.47
N LEU A 247 9.19 3.88 -6.66
CA LEU A 247 8.51 4.65 -7.70
C LEU A 247 7.16 4.01 -8.04
N VAL A 248 6.11 4.83 -8.11
CA VAL A 248 4.79 4.43 -8.58
C VAL A 248 4.41 5.28 -9.78
N ASP A 249 4.29 4.64 -10.94
CA ASP A 249 4.00 5.32 -12.20
C ASP A 249 2.66 4.87 -12.78
N LEU A 250 1.62 5.67 -12.53
CA LEU A 250 0.27 5.35 -12.99
C LEU A 250 0.06 5.75 -14.45
N ARG A 251 0.83 6.71 -14.97
CA ARG A 251 0.56 7.35 -16.28
C ARG A 251 1.62 7.02 -17.33
N ASN A 252 2.88 7.38 -17.15
CA ASN A 252 3.92 7.35 -18.20
C ASN A 252 5.23 6.73 -17.71
N ALA A 253 5.41 5.43 -17.96
CA ALA A 253 6.60 4.65 -17.61
C ALA A 253 7.89 5.24 -18.24
N LYS A 254 8.55 6.15 -17.52
CA LYS A 254 9.90 6.60 -17.87
C LYS A 254 10.92 5.66 -17.24
N PRO A 255 12.00 5.27 -17.95
CA PRO A 255 13.01 4.34 -17.42
C PRO A 255 13.98 5.02 -16.43
N VAL A 256 13.44 5.73 -15.42
CA VAL A 256 14.23 6.55 -14.48
C VAL A 256 15.12 5.68 -13.59
N THR A 257 14.60 4.57 -13.08
CA THR A 257 15.35 3.60 -12.27
C THR A 257 16.52 3.00 -13.03
N THR A 258 16.31 2.67 -14.31
CA THR A 258 17.35 2.11 -15.18
C THR A 258 18.42 3.15 -15.51
N ALA A 259 18.02 4.40 -15.74
CA ALA A 259 18.97 5.50 -15.97
C ALA A 259 19.84 5.75 -14.74
N LYS A 260 19.25 5.72 -13.54
CA LYS A 260 19.97 5.87 -12.27
C LYS A 260 20.98 4.74 -12.05
N ALA A 261 20.54 3.48 -12.13
CA ALA A 261 21.40 2.32 -11.94
C ALA A 261 22.57 2.26 -12.96
N LYS A 262 22.33 2.67 -14.22
CA LYS A 262 23.39 2.80 -15.23
C LYS A 262 24.41 3.89 -14.86
N LYS A 263 23.93 5.07 -14.43
CA LYS A 263 24.79 6.19 -14.03
C LYS A 263 25.69 5.79 -12.85
N GLU A 264 25.17 5.02 -11.92
CA GLU A 264 25.88 4.55 -10.74
C GLU A 264 26.74 3.30 -11.00
N ASN A 265 26.63 2.72 -12.20
CA ASN A 265 27.32 1.49 -12.60
C ASN A 265 27.05 0.31 -11.65
N ILE A 266 25.78 0.05 -11.40
CA ILE A 266 25.29 -1.07 -10.57
C ILE A 266 24.74 -2.17 -11.49
N LYS A 267 24.92 -3.44 -11.09
CA LYS A 267 24.33 -4.58 -11.81
C LYS A 267 22.81 -4.43 -11.85
N MET A 268 22.20 -4.63 -13.01
CA MET A 268 20.74 -4.53 -13.16
C MET A 268 20.18 -5.85 -13.63
N GLU A 269 19.09 -6.28 -13.01
CA GLU A 269 18.39 -7.49 -13.41
C GLU A 269 16.87 -7.24 -13.49
N LYS A 270 16.19 -7.97 -14.37
CA LYS A 270 14.73 -8.03 -14.42
C LYS A 270 14.26 -9.42 -14.01
N LEU A 271 13.05 -9.50 -13.47
CA LEU A 271 12.41 -10.77 -13.19
C LEU A 271 12.08 -11.51 -14.51
N PRO A 272 12.20 -12.84 -14.57
CA PRO A 272 11.93 -13.66 -15.76
C PRO A 272 10.42 -13.86 -15.99
N ILE A 273 9.61 -12.81 -15.85
CA ILE A 273 8.14 -12.88 -15.92
C ILE A 273 7.68 -13.47 -17.25
N ASP A 274 8.30 -13.05 -18.36
CA ASP A 274 7.94 -13.48 -19.71
C ASP A 274 8.17 -14.98 -19.97
N ARG A 275 8.98 -15.65 -19.15
CA ARG A 275 9.21 -17.11 -19.27
C ARG A 275 8.05 -17.94 -18.74
N TYR A 276 7.34 -17.39 -17.76
CA TYR A 276 6.26 -18.07 -17.05
C TYR A 276 4.91 -17.49 -17.46
N HIS A 277 4.78 -16.19 -17.67
CA HIS A 277 3.49 -15.51 -17.83
C HIS A 277 3.44 -14.66 -19.10
N ILE A 278 2.25 -14.66 -19.73
CA ILE A 278 1.93 -13.70 -20.81
C ILE A 278 1.32 -12.45 -20.17
N SER A 279 2.09 -11.38 -20.10
CA SER A 279 1.68 -10.12 -19.45
C SER A 279 0.62 -9.38 -20.27
N ARG A 280 -0.45 -8.93 -19.61
CA ARG A 280 -1.50 -8.08 -20.18
C ARG A 280 -1.20 -6.62 -19.83
N GLY A 281 -0.45 -5.96 -20.72
CA GLY A 281 -0.13 -4.52 -20.60
C GLY A 281 1.22 -4.26 -19.93
N LYS A 282 1.23 -3.36 -18.93
CA LYS A 282 2.43 -2.91 -18.20
C LYS A 282 3.09 -4.07 -17.44
N LYS A 283 4.40 -4.23 -17.60
CA LYS A 283 5.22 -5.27 -16.92
C LYS A 283 5.75 -4.78 -15.56
N GLU A 284 5.52 -3.52 -15.24
CA GLU A 284 5.87 -2.90 -13.97
C GLU A 284 5.02 -3.49 -12.85
N LEU A 285 5.68 -4.07 -11.85
CA LEU A 285 5.04 -4.60 -10.65
C LEU A 285 5.08 -3.58 -9.53
N ALA A 286 4.05 -3.60 -8.68
CA ALA A 286 4.03 -2.81 -7.45
C ALA A 286 5.12 -3.27 -6.47
N ILE A 287 5.64 -2.36 -5.66
CA ILE A 287 6.76 -2.62 -4.73
C ILE A 287 6.40 -3.75 -3.76
N ASN A 288 5.18 -3.77 -3.26
CA ASN A 288 4.70 -4.82 -2.36
C ASN A 288 4.57 -6.19 -3.03
N ILE A 289 4.35 -6.24 -4.35
CA ILE A 289 4.36 -7.49 -5.11
C ILE A 289 5.81 -7.96 -5.28
N MET A 290 6.73 -7.05 -5.60
CA MET A 290 8.16 -7.36 -5.69
C MET A 290 8.70 -7.94 -4.38
N VAL A 291 8.39 -7.31 -3.24
CA VAL A 291 8.80 -7.81 -1.92
C VAL A 291 8.24 -9.22 -1.68
N LYS A 292 6.98 -9.50 -2.01
CA LYS A 292 6.41 -10.85 -1.87
C LYS A 292 7.10 -11.89 -2.76
N ILE A 293 7.38 -11.53 -4.01
CA ILE A 293 8.10 -12.41 -4.94
C ILE A 293 9.47 -12.76 -4.36
N LEU A 294 10.23 -11.75 -3.90
CA LEU A 294 11.56 -11.98 -3.33
C LEU A 294 11.50 -12.81 -2.06
N LEU A 295 10.49 -12.64 -1.20
CA LEU A 295 10.30 -13.46 0.01
C LEU A 295 10.05 -14.93 -0.34
N ASP A 296 9.21 -15.20 -1.34
CA ASP A 296 8.93 -16.57 -1.79
C ASP A 296 10.17 -17.22 -2.45
N LEU A 297 10.97 -16.42 -3.17
CA LEU A 297 12.22 -16.87 -3.77
C LEU A 297 13.29 -17.14 -2.72
N GLN A 298 13.39 -16.31 -1.67
CA GLN A 298 14.31 -16.53 -0.55
C GLN A 298 14.02 -17.85 0.16
N GLU A 299 12.75 -18.26 0.26
CA GLU A 299 12.40 -19.49 0.98
C GLU A 299 12.69 -20.77 0.17
N ASN A 300 12.42 -20.80 -1.14
CA ASN A 300 12.47 -22.04 -1.92
C ASN A 300 13.12 -21.92 -3.31
N GLY A 301 13.49 -20.72 -3.75
CA GLY A 301 13.98 -20.47 -5.12
C GLY A 301 12.95 -20.75 -6.24
N ASP A 302 11.71 -21.08 -5.89
CA ASP A 302 10.69 -21.49 -6.86
C ASP A 302 9.99 -20.28 -7.49
N TRP A 303 10.39 -19.95 -8.71
CA TRP A 303 9.76 -18.93 -9.54
C TRP A 303 8.27 -19.15 -9.77
N LYS A 304 7.79 -20.39 -9.81
CA LYS A 304 6.36 -20.67 -10.04
C LYS A 304 5.54 -20.22 -8.83
N LYS A 305 5.98 -20.58 -7.62
CA LYS A 305 5.37 -20.12 -6.36
C LYS A 305 5.44 -18.60 -6.27
N ALA A 306 6.63 -18.03 -6.50
CA ALA A 306 6.84 -16.59 -6.35
C ALA A 306 5.98 -15.76 -7.32
N LEU A 307 5.91 -16.15 -8.60
CA LEU A 307 5.17 -15.39 -9.61
C LEU A 307 3.64 -15.52 -9.48
N LYS A 308 3.12 -16.47 -8.68
CA LYS A 308 1.68 -16.50 -8.32
C LYS A 308 1.22 -15.27 -7.54
N ASN A 309 2.16 -14.54 -6.92
CA ASN A 309 1.85 -13.27 -6.26
C ASN A 309 1.45 -12.15 -7.24
N ILE A 310 1.70 -12.32 -8.54
CA ILE A 310 1.31 -11.34 -9.56
C ILE A 310 -0.22 -11.35 -9.72
N PRO A 311 -0.91 -10.21 -9.59
CA PRO A 311 -2.36 -10.14 -9.75
C PRO A 311 -2.82 -10.61 -11.12
N LYS A 312 -3.79 -11.54 -11.16
CA LYS A 312 -4.35 -12.10 -12.41
C LYS A 312 -4.80 -11.05 -13.43
N ARG A 313 -5.22 -9.85 -13.00
CA ARG A 313 -5.60 -8.75 -13.89
C ARG A 313 -4.46 -8.24 -14.79
N LEU A 314 -3.20 -8.49 -14.41
CA LEU A 314 -2.01 -8.14 -15.17
C LEU A 314 -1.59 -9.25 -16.14
N LEU A 315 -2.31 -10.36 -16.17
CA LEU A 315 -1.98 -11.57 -16.92
C LEU A 315 -3.06 -11.83 -17.98
N TYR A 316 -2.68 -12.36 -19.14
CA TYR A 316 -3.63 -12.79 -20.17
C TYR A 316 -4.31 -14.12 -19.83
N THR A 317 -3.60 -15.01 -19.15
CA THR A 317 -4.05 -16.38 -18.88
C THR A 317 -4.34 -16.53 -17.38
N SER A 318 -5.54 -17.03 -17.06
CA SER A 318 -6.02 -17.23 -15.69
C SER A 318 -5.60 -18.56 -15.05
N ASP A 319 -5.09 -19.47 -15.88
CA ASP A 319 -4.83 -20.88 -15.57
C ASP A 319 -3.34 -21.14 -15.33
N ASP A 320 -2.99 -21.92 -14.31
CA ASP A 320 -1.61 -22.25 -13.90
C ASP A 320 -0.81 -23.07 -14.97
N SER A 321 -1.36 -23.33 -16.15
CA SER A 321 -0.81 -24.19 -17.20
C SER A 321 0.50 -23.69 -17.82
N HIS A 322 0.78 -22.39 -17.73
CA HIS A 322 2.00 -21.74 -18.25
C HIS A 322 3.16 -21.68 -17.24
N LEU A 323 2.98 -22.19 -16.02
CA LEU A 323 4.06 -22.24 -15.02
C LEU A 323 5.14 -23.28 -15.35
N LEU A 324 5.09 -23.97 -16.49
CA LEU A 324 6.21 -24.73 -17.02
C LEU A 324 7.08 -23.78 -17.87
N PRO A 325 8.40 -23.68 -17.62
CA PRO A 325 9.25 -22.79 -18.39
C PRO A 325 9.12 -23.14 -19.87
N ASN A 326 8.76 -22.15 -20.69
CA ASN A 326 8.82 -22.30 -22.14
C ASN A 326 10.29 -22.47 -22.52
N ASN A 327 10.76 -23.71 -22.61
CA ASN A 327 12.04 -24.07 -23.22
C ASN A 327 11.96 -23.81 -24.73
N LYS A 328 11.81 -22.56 -25.14
CA LYS A 328 12.16 -22.16 -26.51
C LYS A 328 13.68 -22.09 -26.57
N ALA A 329 14.29 -23.27 -26.65
CA ALA A 329 15.64 -23.38 -27.17
C ALA A 329 15.70 -22.67 -28.52
N SER A 330 16.74 -21.84 -28.68
CA SER A 330 17.15 -21.15 -29.90
C SER A 330 16.71 -21.88 -31.18
N ARG A 331 15.71 -21.32 -31.88
CA ARG A 331 15.50 -21.56 -33.30
C ARG A 331 16.13 -20.39 -34.08
N TYR A 332 17.44 -20.25 -33.95
CA TYR A 332 18.28 -19.63 -34.96
C TYR A 332 19.48 -20.55 -35.18
N LYS A 333 19.33 -21.44 -36.15
CA LYS A 333 20.40 -21.93 -37.03
C LYS A 333 19.99 -21.57 -38.45
#